data_AF-A0A349DE19-F1
#
_entry.id   AF-A0A349DE19-F1
#
_cell.length_a   1.000
_cell.length_b   1.000
_cell.length_c   1.000
_cell.angle_alpha   90.00
_cell.angle_beta   90.00
_cell.angle_gamma   90.00
#
_symmetry.space_group_name_H-M   'P 1'
#
loop_
_entity.id
_entity.type
_entity.pdbx_description
1 polymer ?
#
loop_
_entity_poly.entity_id
_entity_poly.type
_entity_poly.pdbx_seq_one_letter_code
_entity_poly.pdbx_strand_id
1 'polypeptide(L)'
;AENIERIRALGIPLTAVTTVTNDNYNDLPAISELMSKLKIPWTASASLKKSLRGADNNVVELRLPDSAYPHLCEDAVSAVNKQIKVTKPCEKCRTYRTGYWIKWDGKMSFCAFLREPDISPLSSGFSDAWKNLVEYEENLQWPVECQKCKWSQKCPKCAATLATESGSVNKVSKDFCRYIDRILNQTIGGI
;
A
#
# COMPACT_ATOMS: atom_id res chain seq x y z
N ALA A 1 17.03 15.83 -17.36
CA ALA A 1 16.42 15.88 -18.71
C ALA A 1 17.08 14.88 -19.66
N GLU A 2 18.42 14.84 -19.73
CA GLU A 2 19.16 13.99 -20.68
C GLU A 2 18.74 12.51 -20.70
N ASN A 3 18.63 11.85 -19.54
CA ASN A 3 18.22 10.43 -19.49
C ASN A 3 16.79 10.20 -20.02
N ILE A 4 15.88 11.15 -19.79
CA ILE A 4 14.49 11.06 -20.27
C ILE A 4 14.47 11.14 -21.80
N GLU A 5 15.24 12.06 -22.38
CA GLU A 5 15.34 12.21 -23.84
C GLU A 5 15.99 10.99 -24.49
N ARG A 6 17.04 10.42 -23.87
CA ARG A 6 17.68 9.19 -24.36
C ARG A 6 16.70 8.02 -24.39
N ILE A 7 15.91 7.80 -23.32
CA ILE A 7 14.92 6.71 -23.26
C ILE A 7 13.82 6.91 -24.31
N ARG A 8 13.40 8.16 -24.54
CA ARG A 8 12.41 8.50 -25.58
C ARG A 8 12.92 8.27 -26.99
N ALA A 9 14.16 8.65 -27.27
CA ALA A 9 14.78 8.41 -28.57
C ALA A 9 14.84 6.92 -28.92
N LEU A 10 14.89 6.04 -27.91
CA LEU A 10 14.82 4.58 -28.05
C LEU A 10 13.37 4.05 -28.19
N GLY A 11 12.35 4.90 -28.16
CA GLY A 11 10.94 4.51 -28.26
C GLY A 11 10.39 3.81 -27.03
N ILE A 12 11.08 3.89 -25.89
CA ILE A 12 10.67 3.22 -24.64
C ILE A 12 9.66 4.13 -23.89
N PRO A 13 8.44 3.65 -23.58
CA PRO A 13 7.46 4.43 -22.85
C PRO A 13 7.91 4.68 -21.40
N LEU A 14 7.60 5.87 -20.89
CA LEU A 14 7.93 6.29 -19.54
C LEU A 14 6.66 6.61 -18.75
N THR A 15 6.68 6.31 -17.46
CA THR A 15 5.68 6.76 -16.48
C THR A 15 6.43 7.17 -15.22
N ALA A 16 6.09 8.34 -14.68
CA ALA A 16 6.65 8.84 -13.44
C ALA A 16 5.78 8.38 -12.27
N VAL A 17 6.44 7.94 -11.19
CA VAL A 17 5.80 7.59 -9.93
C VAL A 17 6.47 8.38 -8.82
N THR A 18 5.70 9.14 -8.05
CA THR A 18 6.22 9.89 -6.89
C THR A 18 5.73 9.25 -5.61
N THR A 19 6.67 8.89 -4.74
CA THR A 19 6.38 8.60 -3.33
C THR A 19 6.21 9.92 -2.60
N VAL A 20 5.02 10.16 -2.07
CA VAL A 20 4.68 11.40 -1.36
C VAL A 20 4.97 11.24 0.12
N THR A 21 5.70 12.19 0.68
CA THR A 21 6.10 12.26 2.08
C THR A 21 5.78 13.63 2.66
N ASN A 22 5.98 13.80 3.97
CA ASN A 22 5.93 15.10 4.63
C ASN A 22 6.89 16.14 4.01
N ASP A 23 7.98 15.69 3.40
CA ASP A 23 9.00 16.59 2.87
C ASP A 23 8.65 17.16 1.49
N ASN A 24 7.84 16.45 0.69
CA ASN A 24 7.63 16.79 -0.72
C ASN A 24 6.16 17.00 -1.11
N TYR A 25 5.21 16.86 -0.18
CA TYR A 25 3.79 16.98 -0.54
C TYR A 25 3.40 18.37 -1.06
N ASN A 26 4.09 19.43 -0.62
CA ASN A 26 3.89 20.79 -1.12
C ASN A 26 4.42 20.99 -2.56
N ASP A 27 5.29 20.11 -3.04
CA ASP A 27 5.87 20.19 -4.39
C ASP A 27 4.99 19.51 -5.45
N LEU A 28 3.93 18.79 -5.05
CA LEU A 28 3.05 18.06 -5.97
C LEU A 28 2.51 18.92 -7.14
N PRO A 29 2.09 20.20 -6.94
CA PRO A 29 1.68 21.05 -8.04
C PRO A 29 2.81 21.30 -9.06
N ALA A 30 4.03 21.57 -8.58
CA ALA A 30 5.19 21.80 -9.43
C ALA A 30 5.63 20.53 -10.17
N ILE A 31 5.57 19.37 -9.50
CA ILE A 31 5.83 18.06 -10.12
C ILE A 31 4.79 17.77 -11.21
N SER A 32 3.50 18.01 -10.93
CA SER A 32 2.41 17.84 -11.90
C SER A 32 2.63 18.68 -13.16
N GLU A 33 2.97 19.96 -12.98
CA GLU A 33 3.28 20.86 -14.08
C GLU A 33 4.49 20.38 -14.91
N LEU A 34 5.56 19.93 -14.24
CA LEU A 34 6.74 19.39 -14.89
C LEU A 34 6.40 18.14 -15.72
N MET A 35 5.66 17.19 -15.16
CA MET A 35 5.28 15.95 -15.86
C MET A 35 4.37 16.24 -17.06
N SER A 36 3.46 17.21 -16.93
CA SER A 36 2.62 17.69 -18.04
C SER A 36 3.45 18.30 -19.17
N LYS A 37 4.39 19.21 -18.84
CA LYS A 37 5.33 19.81 -19.81
C LYS A 37 6.16 18.76 -20.53
N LEU A 38 6.64 17.78 -19.77
CA LEU A 38 7.40 16.68 -20.33
C LEU A 38 6.50 15.72 -21.12
N LYS A 39 5.18 15.71 -20.94
CA LYS A 39 4.26 14.69 -21.49
C LYS A 39 4.58 13.29 -20.99
N ILE A 40 4.83 13.15 -19.69
CA ILE A 40 5.06 11.87 -19.02
C ILE A 40 3.82 11.58 -18.17
N PRO A 41 3.11 10.45 -18.37
CA PRO A 41 2.09 9.97 -17.46
C PRO A 41 2.64 9.92 -16.03
N TRP A 42 1.87 10.42 -15.07
CA TRP A 42 2.33 10.55 -13.69
C TRP A 42 1.30 10.06 -12.70
N THR A 43 1.77 9.37 -11.67
CA THR A 43 0.97 8.99 -10.50
C THR A 43 1.75 9.29 -9.22
N ALA A 44 1.03 9.68 -8.18
CA ALA A 44 1.59 9.90 -6.86
C ALA A 44 0.99 8.88 -5.87
N SER A 45 1.75 8.49 -4.86
CA SER A 45 1.28 7.60 -3.78
C SER A 45 1.85 8.01 -2.45
N ALA A 46 0.98 8.22 -1.46
CA ALA A 46 1.35 8.52 -0.08
C ALA A 46 1.41 7.28 0.83
N SER A 47 1.32 6.07 0.24
CA SER A 47 1.24 4.82 1.00
C SER A 47 2.61 4.35 1.47
N LEU A 48 3.13 4.97 2.53
CA LEU A 48 4.40 4.59 3.14
C LEU A 48 4.25 3.38 4.08
N LYS A 49 5.20 2.46 4.05
CA LYS A 49 5.22 1.27 4.92
C LYS A 49 6.62 1.04 5.48
N LYS A 50 6.70 0.64 6.76
CA LYS A 50 7.93 0.20 7.39
C LYS A 50 8.44 -1.07 6.69
N SER A 51 9.76 -1.27 6.68
CA SER A 51 10.35 -2.51 6.19
C SER A 51 10.15 -3.67 7.16
N LEU A 52 9.59 -4.79 6.70
CA LEU A 52 9.59 -6.06 7.43
C LEU A 52 10.94 -6.80 7.33
N ARG A 53 11.89 -6.29 6.56
CA ARG A 53 13.16 -6.96 6.25
C ARG A 53 14.34 -6.38 7.02
N GLY A 54 14.07 -5.66 8.12
CA GLY A 54 15.11 -5.13 9.02
C GLY A 54 15.91 -3.95 8.47
N ALA A 55 15.46 -3.33 7.36
CA ALA A 55 16.07 -2.10 6.89
C ALA A 55 15.73 -0.97 7.87
N ASP A 56 16.75 -0.26 8.35
CA ASP A 56 16.57 0.92 9.18
C ASP A 56 15.92 2.05 8.36
N ASN A 57 14.88 2.68 8.90
CA ASN A 57 14.12 3.71 8.20
C ASN A 57 13.29 4.60 9.13
N ASN A 58 13.17 5.88 8.77
CA ASN A 58 12.38 6.89 9.49
C ASN A 58 10.98 7.08 8.86
N VAL A 59 10.37 6.01 8.33
CA VAL A 59 9.11 6.10 7.57
C VAL A 59 7.99 6.77 8.35
N VAL A 60 7.95 6.62 9.68
CA VAL A 60 6.92 7.24 10.53
C VAL A 60 6.99 8.76 10.51
N GLU A 61 8.19 9.33 10.50
CA GLU A 61 8.44 10.78 10.46
C GLU A 61 8.12 11.37 9.09
N LEU A 62 8.24 10.56 8.04
CA LEU A 62 7.96 10.95 6.65
C LEU A 62 6.47 10.83 6.27
N ARG A 63 5.61 10.33 7.16
CA ARG A 63 4.17 10.24 6.89
C ARG A 63 3.58 11.63 6.69
N LEU A 64 2.56 11.70 5.83
CA LEU A 64 1.87 12.94 5.57
C LEU A 64 1.33 13.58 6.86
N PRO A 65 1.34 14.92 6.93
CA PRO A 65 0.64 15.63 7.99
C PRO A 65 -0.86 15.34 7.91
N ASP A 66 -1.55 15.44 9.04
CA ASP A 66 -2.96 15.07 9.14
C ASP A 66 -3.84 15.84 8.13
N SER A 67 -3.50 17.09 7.82
CA SER A 67 -4.20 17.93 6.84
C SER A 67 -4.06 17.46 5.39
N ALA A 68 -2.96 16.77 5.04
CA ALA A 68 -2.68 16.35 3.67
C ALA A 68 -3.11 14.90 3.41
N TYR A 69 -3.13 14.05 4.43
CA TYR A 69 -3.46 12.62 4.31
C TYR A 69 -4.80 12.34 3.59
N PRO A 70 -5.92 13.03 3.90
CA PRO A 70 -7.22 12.73 3.31
C PRO A 70 -7.29 12.90 1.81
N HIS A 71 -6.51 13.84 1.29
CA HIS A 71 -6.54 14.25 -0.12
C HIS A 71 -5.51 13.50 -0.96
N LEU A 72 -4.45 12.97 -0.34
CA LEU A 72 -3.30 12.38 -1.03
C LEU A 72 -3.20 10.85 -0.86
N CYS A 73 -3.92 10.28 0.10
CA CYS A 73 -4.04 8.83 0.21
C CYS A 73 -5.25 8.36 -0.60
N GLU A 74 -5.02 7.72 -1.75
CA GLU A 74 -6.07 7.16 -2.62
C GLU A 74 -7.02 6.23 -1.85
N ASP A 75 -6.48 5.46 -0.88
CA ASP A 75 -7.26 4.60 0.02
C ASP A 75 -8.14 5.43 0.99
N ALA A 76 -7.69 6.60 1.43
CA ALA A 76 -8.47 7.52 2.25
C ALA A 76 -9.59 8.18 1.42
N VAL A 77 -9.28 8.65 0.21
CA VAL A 77 -10.27 9.21 -0.73
C VAL A 77 -11.34 8.15 -1.07
N SER A 78 -10.93 6.92 -1.37
CA SER A 78 -11.86 5.82 -1.60
C SER A 78 -12.65 5.45 -0.35
N ALA A 79 -12.06 5.52 0.84
CA ALA A 79 -12.75 5.26 2.10
C ALA A 79 -13.81 6.32 2.45
N VAL A 80 -13.60 7.57 2.04
CA VAL A 80 -14.58 8.65 2.18
C VAL A 80 -15.73 8.47 1.18
N ASN A 81 -15.42 8.11 -0.07
CA ASN A 81 -16.37 8.17 -1.18
C ASN A 81 -17.10 6.85 -1.51
N LYS A 82 -16.58 5.70 -1.09
CA LYS A 82 -17.16 4.38 -1.42
C LYS A 82 -17.42 3.54 -0.18
N GLN A 83 -18.68 3.17 0.04
CA GLN A 83 -19.07 2.14 1.02
C GLN A 83 -18.85 0.74 0.43
N ILE A 84 -17.59 0.32 0.32
CA ILE A 84 -17.28 -1.08 -0.02
C ILE A 84 -17.14 -1.85 1.29
N LYS A 85 -17.98 -2.87 1.47
CA LYS A 85 -17.85 -3.80 2.59
C LYS A 85 -16.67 -4.73 2.33
N VAL A 86 -15.62 -4.58 3.14
CA VAL A 86 -14.41 -5.40 3.05
C VAL A 86 -14.31 -6.27 4.27
N THR A 87 -14.37 -7.58 4.04
CA THR A 87 -14.41 -8.62 5.05
C THR A 87 -13.06 -9.31 5.24
N LYS A 88 -12.16 -9.26 4.25
CA LYS A 88 -10.80 -9.85 4.34
C LYS A 88 -9.67 -8.84 4.12
N PRO A 89 -8.47 -9.09 4.67
CA PRO A 89 -7.29 -8.23 4.50
C PRO A 89 -6.83 -7.99 3.06
N CYS A 90 -7.11 -8.91 2.15
CA CYS A 90 -6.64 -8.92 0.76
C CYS A 90 -7.67 -8.39 -0.25
N GLU A 91 -8.97 -8.31 0.09
CA GLU A 91 -10.06 -8.05 -0.86
C GLU A 91 -9.97 -6.70 -1.60
N LYS A 92 -9.30 -5.69 -1.05
CA LYS A 92 -9.06 -4.40 -1.74
C LYS A 92 -7.85 -4.45 -2.69
N CYS A 93 -7.02 -5.48 -2.60
CA CYS A 93 -5.78 -5.60 -3.36
C CYS A 93 -6.09 -5.96 -4.82
N ARG A 94 -5.48 -5.25 -5.78
CA ARG A 94 -5.61 -5.56 -7.21
C ARG A 94 -5.06 -6.93 -7.59
N THR A 95 -4.19 -7.49 -6.75
CA THR A 95 -3.49 -8.76 -6.95
C THR A 95 -4.21 -9.96 -6.32
N TYR A 96 -5.25 -9.71 -5.50
CA TYR A 96 -6.00 -10.76 -4.81
C TYR A 96 -6.61 -11.75 -5.82
N ARG A 97 -6.18 -13.03 -5.77
CA ARG A 97 -6.53 -14.10 -6.72
C ARG A 97 -6.19 -13.84 -8.19
N THR A 98 -5.48 -12.77 -8.52
CA THR A 98 -5.25 -12.34 -9.91
C THR A 98 -3.76 -12.16 -10.24
N GLY A 99 -2.88 -12.13 -9.24
CA GLY A 99 -1.45 -12.09 -9.49
C GLY A 99 -0.63 -12.53 -8.29
N TYR A 100 0.68 -12.48 -8.46
CA TYR A 100 1.66 -12.92 -7.47
C TYR A 100 2.95 -12.13 -7.63
N TRP A 101 3.80 -12.25 -6.62
CA TRP A 101 5.19 -11.81 -6.60
C TRP A 101 6.07 -13.03 -6.42
N ILE A 102 7.16 -13.12 -7.19
CA ILE A 102 8.31 -13.94 -6.83
C ILE A 102 9.33 -13.01 -6.20
N LYS A 103 9.56 -13.19 -4.90
CA LYS A 103 10.52 -12.39 -4.14
C LYS A 103 11.96 -12.81 -4.50
N TRP A 104 12.92 -12.00 -4.06
CA TRP A 104 14.35 -12.23 -4.29
C TRP A 104 14.87 -13.57 -3.72
N ASP A 105 14.19 -14.13 -2.72
CA ASP A 105 14.46 -15.43 -2.11
C ASP A 105 13.78 -16.60 -2.85
N GLY A 106 13.18 -16.34 -4.01
CA GLY A 106 12.45 -17.31 -4.82
C GLY A 106 11.06 -17.67 -4.29
N LYS A 107 10.62 -17.06 -3.18
CA LYS A 107 9.32 -17.37 -2.58
C LYS A 107 8.18 -16.58 -3.20
N MET A 108 7.05 -17.24 -3.41
CA MET A 108 5.82 -16.67 -3.91
C MET A 108 5.04 -15.98 -2.78
N SER A 109 4.53 -14.77 -3.04
CA SER A 109 3.61 -14.04 -2.15
C SER A 109 2.65 -13.20 -2.98
N PHE A 110 1.52 -12.78 -2.42
CA PHE A 110 0.57 -11.89 -3.11
C PHE A 110 0.95 -10.41 -2.95
N CYS A 111 1.93 -10.10 -2.08
CA CYS A 111 2.32 -8.73 -1.79
C CYS A 111 3.84 -8.58 -1.65
N ALA A 112 4.42 -7.61 -2.37
CA ALA A 112 5.84 -7.28 -2.29
C ALA A 112 6.31 -6.84 -0.88
N PHE A 113 5.40 -6.35 -0.04
CA PHE A 113 5.70 -5.86 1.31
C PHE A 113 5.69 -6.95 2.37
N LEU A 114 5.12 -8.12 2.09
CA LEU A 114 5.02 -9.23 3.04
C LEU A 114 6.24 -10.15 2.95
N ARG A 115 6.54 -10.81 4.07
CA ARG A 115 7.49 -11.93 4.11
C ARG A 115 6.75 -13.25 3.89
N GLU A 116 5.63 -13.41 4.58
CA GLU A 116 4.72 -14.55 4.46
C GLU A 116 3.78 -14.40 3.24
N PRO A 117 3.22 -15.51 2.72
CA PRO A 117 3.52 -16.90 3.10
C PRO A 117 4.88 -17.37 2.53
N ASP A 118 5.43 -18.44 3.11
CA ASP A 118 6.71 -19.04 2.67
C ASP A 118 6.49 -20.13 1.60
N ILE A 119 5.91 -19.74 0.46
CA ILE A 119 5.59 -20.68 -0.63
C ILE A 119 6.74 -20.73 -1.63
N SER A 120 7.26 -21.91 -1.94
CA SER A 120 8.36 -22.09 -2.89
C SER A 120 7.90 -22.78 -4.17
N PRO A 121 7.67 -22.04 -5.27
CA PRO A 121 7.30 -22.64 -6.56
C PRO A 121 8.40 -23.51 -7.15
N LEU A 122 9.67 -23.30 -6.76
CA LEU A 122 10.79 -24.15 -7.18
C LEU A 122 10.68 -25.58 -6.64
N SER A 123 10.11 -25.74 -5.44
CA SER A 123 9.96 -27.06 -4.81
C SER A 123 8.60 -27.70 -5.07
N SER A 124 7.50 -26.92 -5.06
CA SER A 124 6.14 -27.46 -5.24
C SER A 124 5.62 -27.39 -6.67
N GLY A 125 6.35 -26.74 -7.59
CA GLY A 125 5.82 -26.37 -8.89
C GLY A 125 4.88 -25.15 -8.82
N PHE A 126 4.76 -24.46 -9.95
CA PHE A 126 4.03 -23.19 -10.02
C PHE A 126 2.52 -23.32 -9.74
N SER A 127 1.87 -24.34 -10.32
CA SER A 127 0.42 -24.56 -10.16
C SER A 127 0.04 -24.76 -8.69
N ASP A 128 0.78 -25.59 -7.96
CA ASP A 128 0.45 -25.87 -6.57
C ASP A 128 0.87 -24.72 -5.63
N ALA A 129 1.97 -24.02 -5.96
CA ALA A 129 2.30 -22.77 -5.29
C ALA A 129 1.19 -21.72 -5.44
N TRP A 130 0.60 -21.59 -6.63
CA TRP A 130 -0.52 -20.68 -6.88
C TRP A 130 -1.76 -21.05 -6.08
N LYS A 131 -2.16 -22.34 -6.07
CA LYS A 131 -3.28 -22.82 -5.25
C LYS A 131 -3.08 -22.53 -3.77
N ASN A 132 -1.88 -22.82 -3.25
CA ASN A 132 -1.52 -22.54 -1.86
C ASN A 132 -1.55 -21.04 -1.55
N LEU A 133 -1.16 -20.18 -2.50
CA LEU A 133 -1.22 -18.74 -2.33
C LEU A 133 -2.67 -18.27 -2.22
N VAL A 134 -3.54 -18.69 -3.13
CA VAL A 134 -4.96 -18.35 -3.11
C VAL A 134 -5.61 -18.86 -1.83
N GLU A 135 -5.32 -20.08 -1.39
CA GLU A 135 -5.83 -20.63 -0.13
C GLU A 135 -5.35 -19.81 1.08
N TYR A 136 -4.08 -19.39 1.11
CA TYR A 136 -3.58 -18.48 2.14
C TYR A 136 -4.36 -17.16 2.15
N GLU A 137 -4.58 -16.54 0.99
CA GLU A 137 -5.38 -15.32 0.87
C GLU A 137 -6.82 -15.51 1.37
N GLU A 138 -7.44 -16.67 1.07
CA GLU A 138 -8.80 -16.98 1.54
C GLU A 138 -8.90 -17.11 3.06
N ASN A 139 -7.86 -17.64 3.68
CA ASN A 139 -7.83 -17.89 5.11
C ASN A 139 -7.42 -16.66 5.92
N LEU A 140 -6.93 -15.58 5.27
CA LEU A 140 -6.64 -14.32 5.96
C LEU A 140 -7.92 -13.70 6.54
N GLN A 141 -7.85 -13.35 7.82
CA GLN A 141 -8.92 -12.67 8.53
C GLN A 141 -8.42 -11.36 9.14
N TRP A 142 -9.31 -10.38 9.27
CA TRP A 142 -9.00 -9.19 10.05
C TRP A 142 -8.83 -9.55 11.53
N PRO A 143 -7.92 -8.88 12.27
CA PRO A 143 -7.90 -8.95 13.73
C PRO A 143 -9.26 -8.57 14.32
N VAL A 144 -9.65 -9.15 15.46
CA VAL A 144 -10.97 -8.91 16.08
C VAL A 144 -11.18 -7.43 16.39
N GLU A 145 -10.14 -6.72 16.79
CA GLU A 145 -10.13 -5.29 17.04
C GLU A 145 -10.44 -4.49 15.78
N CYS A 146 -9.93 -4.93 14.63
CA CYS A 146 -10.20 -4.33 13.32
C CYS A 146 -11.64 -4.57 12.87
N GLN A 147 -12.22 -5.74 13.17
CA GLN A 147 -13.60 -6.07 12.84
C GLN A 147 -14.60 -5.23 13.65
N LYS A 148 -14.31 -4.98 14.93
CA LYS A 148 -15.15 -4.20 15.85
C LYS A 148 -14.92 -2.68 15.78
N CYS A 149 -13.91 -2.22 15.04
CA CYS A 149 -13.55 -0.81 14.97
C CYS A 149 -14.63 0.03 14.26
N LYS A 150 -14.94 1.22 14.80
CA LYS A 150 -15.85 2.20 14.17
C LYS A 150 -15.40 2.62 12.76
N TRP A 151 -14.10 2.56 12.49
CA TRP A 151 -13.51 2.84 11.19
C TRP A 151 -13.28 1.60 10.31
N SER A 152 -13.81 0.43 10.67
CA SER A 152 -13.48 -0.85 9.99
C SER A 152 -13.59 -0.78 8.46
N GLN A 153 -14.61 -0.09 7.94
CA GLN A 153 -14.86 0.06 6.50
C GLN A 153 -14.12 1.25 5.86
N LYS A 154 -13.78 2.28 6.65
CA LYS A 154 -13.12 3.51 6.19
C LYS A 154 -11.59 3.52 6.41
N CYS A 155 -11.07 2.60 7.22
CA CYS A 155 -9.64 2.52 7.48
C CYS A 155 -8.91 2.03 6.21
N PRO A 156 -7.83 2.70 5.77
CA PRO A 156 -7.04 2.33 4.59
C PRO A 156 -6.10 1.13 4.85
N LYS A 157 -6.33 0.36 5.91
CA LYS A 157 -5.52 -0.81 6.24
C LYS A 157 -5.63 -1.88 5.15
N CYS A 158 -4.54 -2.60 4.96
CA CYS A 158 -4.44 -3.85 4.21
C CYS A 158 -3.56 -4.83 5.00
N ALA A 159 -3.46 -6.09 4.55
CA ALA A 159 -2.59 -7.09 5.18
C ALA A 159 -1.14 -6.59 5.37
N ALA A 160 -0.59 -5.91 4.36
CA ALA A 160 0.76 -5.33 4.44
C ALA A 160 0.87 -4.27 5.54
N THR A 161 -0.09 -3.35 5.65
CA THR A 161 -0.09 -2.33 6.70
C THR A 161 -0.10 -2.97 8.10
N LEU A 162 -0.93 -4.00 8.32
CA LEU A 162 -0.95 -4.72 9.60
C LEU A 162 0.41 -5.33 9.93
N ALA A 163 0.99 -6.05 8.97
CA ALA A 163 2.28 -6.70 9.15
C ALA A 163 3.40 -5.68 9.39
N THR A 164 3.50 -4.63 8.57
CA THR A 164 4.59 -3.65 8.68
C THR A 164 4.50 -2.81 9.95
N GLU A 165 3.30 -2.58 10.49
CA GLU A 165 3.12 -1.81 11.72
C GLU A 165 3.22 -2.65 13.00
N SER A 166 2.84 -3.93 12.96
CA SER A 166 2.71 -4.78 14.16
C SER A 166 3.59 -6.04 14.15
N GLY A 167 4.27 -6.31 13.04
CA GLY A 167 5.06 -7.54 12.81
C GLY A 167 4.25 -8.73 12.32
N SER A 168 2.92 -8.65 12.23
CA SER A 168 2.07 -9.77 11.78
C SER A 168 0.82 -9.29 11.02
N VAL A 169 0.37 -10.07 10.03
CA VAL A 169 -0.90 -9.84 9.33
C VAL A 169 -2.13 -10.01 10.24
N ASN A 170 -1.98 -10.70 11.37
CA ASN A 170 -3.05 -11.00 12.32
C ASN A 170 -3.07 -10.08 13.55
N LYS A 171 -2.21 -9.05 13.59
CA LYS A 171 -2.13 -8.09 14.68
C LYS A 171 -2.27 -6.67 14.14
N VAL A 172 -2.65 -5.76 15.02
CA VAL A 172 -2.74 -4.33 14.70
C VAL A 172 -1.92 -3.53 15.71
N SER A 173 -1.24 -2.49 15.23
CA SER A 173 -0.51 -1.56 16.10
C SER A 173 -1.46 -0.51 16.67
N LYS A 174 -1.41 -0.29 17.99
CA LYS A 174 -2.16 0.78 18.65
C LYS A 174 -1.76 2.16 18.13
N ASP A 175 -0.51 2.34 17.76
CA ASP A 175 0.00 3.64 17.28
C ASP A 175 -0.56 3.96 15.89
N PHE A 176 -0.59 2.96 15.01
CA PHE A 176 -1.28 3.07 13.73
C PHE A 176 -2.77 3.36 13.91
N CYS A 177 -3.45 2.66 14.82
CA CYS A 177 -4.86 2.92 15.11
C CYS A 177 -5.10 4.36 15.59
N ARG A 178 -4.27 4.88 16.52
CA ARG A 178 -4.40 6.27 17.00
C ARG A 178 -4.16 7.29 15.87
N TYR A 179 -3.18 7.04 15.01
CA TYR A 179 -2.90 7.87 13.84
C TYR A 179 -4.10 7.94 12.89
N ILE A 180 -4.66 6.78 12.51
CA ILE A 180 -5.82 6.73 11.63
C ILE A 180 -7.08 7.31 12.28
N ASP A 181 -7.32 7.03 13.56
CA ASP A 181 -8.47 7.59 14.29
C ASP A 181 -8.43 9.12 14.28
N ARG A 182 -7.26 9.72 14.58
CA ARG A 182 -7.07 11.17 14.54
C ARG A 182 -7.40 11.76 13.17
N ILE A 183 -6.84 11.19 12.10
CA ILE A 183 -7.08 11.66 10.73
C ILE A 183 -8.55 11.53 10.34
N LEU A 184 -9.17 10.36 10.56
CA LEU A 184 -10.54 10.12 10.13
C LEU A 184 -11.56 10.96 10.92
N ASN A 185 -11.32 11.21 12.21
CA ASN A 185 -12.14 12.15 12.99
C ASN A 185 -12.05 13.57 12.41
N GLN A 186 -10.87 14.05 12.03
CA GLN A 186 -10.71 15.39 11.45
C GLN A 186 -11.33 15.53 10.06
N THR A 187 -11.33 14.43 9.29
CA THR A 187 -11.72 14.45 7.87
C THR A 187 -13.21 14.21 7.65
N ILE A 188 -13.76 13.22 8.34
CA ILE A 188 -15.10 12.68 8.04
C ILE A 188 -16.11 13.11 9.12
N GLY A 189 -15.67 13.91 10.09
CA GLY A 189 -16.42 14.23 11.30
C GLY A 189 -16.23 13.12 12.33
N GLY A 190 -15.63 13.48 13.46
CA GLY A 190 -15.83 12.73 14.68
C GLY A 190 -17.34 12.57 14.88
N ILE A 191 -17.77 11.36 15.21
CA ILE A 191 -19.09 11.14 15.79
C ILE A 191 -19.19 12.02 17.04
#